data_AF-A0A950VD11-F1
#
_entry.id   AF-A0A950VD11-F1
#
_cell.length_a   1.000
_cell.length_b   1.000
_cell.length_c   1.000
_cell.angle_alpha   90.00
_cell.angle_beta   90.00
_cell.angle_gamma   90.00
#
_symmetry.space_group_name_H-M   'P 1'
#
loop_
_entity.id
_entity.type
_entity.pdbx_description
1 polymer ?
#
loop_
_entity_poly.entity_id
_entity_poly.type
_entity_poly.pdbx_seq_one_letter_code
_entity_poly.pdbx_strand_id
1 'polypeptide(L)' 'MAEITAALVKELREKSGAGMMDCERALTETGGDLEAAVDWLRKKGLAAAAKKSGRL' A
#
# COMPACT_ATOMS: atom_id res chain seq x y z
N MET A 1 -10.51 9.91 -13.54
CA MET A 1 -9.61 9.45 -12.46
C MET A 1 -10.47 8.62 -11.54
N ALA A 2 -10.10 7.38 -11.21
CA ALA A 2 -10.79 6.70 -10.12
C ALA A 2 -10.67 7.59 -8.89
N GLU A 3 -11.80 7.96 -8.31
CA GLU A 3 -11.85 8.95 -7.25
C GLU A 3 -11.33 8.29 -5.98
N ILE A 4 -10.00 8.32 -5.78
CA ILE A 4 -9.38 7.78 -4.58
C ILE A 4 -9.78 8.67 -3.43
N THR A 5 -10.81 8.24 -2.72
CA THR A 5 -11.33 8.97 -1.57
C THR A 5 -10.44 8.76 -0.36
N ALA A 6 -10.41 9.76 0.54
CA ALA A 6 -9.74 9.61 1.83
C ALA A 6 -10.28 8.41 2.64
N ALA A 7 -11.55 8.03 2.41
CA ALA A 7 -12.15 6.83 2.98
C ALA A 7 -11.49 5.54 2.46
N LEU A 8 -11.24 5.42 1.15
CA LEU A 8 -10.53 4.28 0.57
C LEU A 8 -9.09 4.17 1.09
N VAL A 9 -8.37 5.30 1.18
CA VAL A 9 -7.00 5.32 1.75
C VAL A 9 -7.01 4.86 3.20
N LYS A 10 -8.01 5.30 3.98
CA LYS A 10 -8.17 4.90 5.38
C LYS A 10 -8.50 3.40 5.50
N GLU A 11 -9.43 2.90 4.69
CA GLU A 11 -9.81 1.48 4.70
C GLU A 11 -8.64 0.57 4.31
N LEU A 12 -7.90 0.96 3.27
CA LEU A 12 -6.69 0.25 2.87
C LEU A 12 -5.62 0.25 3.96
N ARG A 13 -5.45 1.38 4.65
CA ARG A 13 -4.53 1.49 5.80
C ARG A 13 -4.95 0.56 6.94
N GLU A 14 -6.24 0.48 7.25
CA GLU A 14 -6.74 -0.42 8.30
C GLU A 14 -6.57 -1.89 7.91
N LYS A 15 -6.75 -2.25 6.63
CA LYS A 15 -6.56 -3.62 6.13
C LYS A 15 -5.09 -4.05 6.01
N SER A 16 -4.23 -3.16 5.51
CA SER A 16 -2.82 -3.47 5.21
C SER A 16 -1.86 -3.13 6.35
N GLY A 17 -2.22 -2.19 7.23
CA GLY A 17 -1.34 -1.62 8.25
C GLY A 17 -0.22 -0.73 7.68
N ALA A 18 -0.25 -0.40 6.39
CA ALA A 18 0.80 0.40 5.75
C ALA A 18 0.68 1.91 6.05
N GLY A 19 1.74 2.67 5.76
CA GLY A 19 1.73 4.12 5.91
C GLY A 19 0.73 4.80 4.96
N MET A 20 0.21 5.96 5.37
CA MET A 20 -0.80 6.72 4.60
C MET A 20 -0.35 6.98 3.15
N MET A 21 0.89 7.44 2.95
CA MET A 21 1.46 7.69 1.61
C MET A 21 1.72 6.43 0.79
N ASP A 22 1.87 5.28 1.42
CA ASP A 22 1.98 4.02 0.68
C ASP A 22 0.61 3.54 0.24
N CYS A 23 -0.42 3.70 1.09
CA CYS A 23 -1.82 3.39 0.75
C CYS A 23 -2.32 4.26 -0.40
N GLU A 24 -2.03 5.56 -0.37
CA GLU A 24 -2.44 6.50 -1.41
C GLU A 24 -1.78 6.18 -2.76
N ARG A 25 -0.48 5.85 -2.75
CA ARG A 25 0.22 5.37 -3.95
C ARG A 25 -0.30 4.04 -4.45
N ALA A 26 -0.54 3.08 -3.56
CA ALA A 26 -1.04 1.77 -3.94
C ALA A 26 -2.39 1.91 -4.65
N LEU A 27 -3.31 2.68 -4.09
CA LEU A 27 -4.61 2.96 -4.71
C LEU A 27 -4.45 3.70 -6.05
N THR A 28 -3.49 4.62 -6.16
CA THR A 28 -3.24 5.35 -7.41
C THR A 28 -2.75 4.42 -8.51
N GLU A 29 -1.83 3.52 -8.19
CA GLU A 29 -1.29 2.53 -9.13
C GLU A 29 -2.32 1.44 -9.48
N THR A 30 -3.21 1.11 -8.56
CA THR A 30 -4.24 0.08 -8.77
C THR A 30 -5.57 0.62 -9.26
N GLY A 31 -5.70 1.94 -9.43
CA GLY A 31 -6.93 2.58 -9.88
C GLY A 31 -8.07 2.52 -8.86
N GLY A 32 -7.75 2.48 -7.56
CA GLY A 32 -8.73 2.42 -6.47
C GLY A 32 -9.15 1.01 -6.06
N ASP A 33 -8.51 -0.02 -6.61
CA ASP A 33 -8.76 -1.42 -6.22
C ASP A 33 -8.05 -1.73 -4.89
N LEU A 34 -8.84 -2.04 -3.85
CA LEU A 34 -8.36 -2.34 -2.50
C LEU A 34 -7.56 -3.65 -2.43
N GLU A 35 -7.99 -4.71 -3.12
CA GLU A 35 -7.28 -6.00 -3.09
C GLU A 35 -5.93 -5.87 -3.80
N ALA A 36 -5.93 -5.26 -4.97
CA ALA A 36 -4.70 -5.02 -5.73
C ALA A 36 -3.77 -4.06 -4.98
N ALA A 37 -4.31 -3.05 -4.27
CA ALA A 37 -3.51 -2.15 -3.45
C ALA A 37 -2.90 -2.83 -2.22
N VAL A 38 -3.61 -3.76 -1.56
CA VAL A 38 -3.04 -4.58 -0.47
C VAL A 38 -1.90 -5.45 -1.00
N ASP A 39 -2.06 -6.08 -2.17
CA ASP A 39 -1.02 -6.89 -2.79
C ASP A 39 0.22 -6.06 -3.18
N TRP A 40 -0.02 -4.87 -3.75
CA TRP A 40 1.01 -3.90 -4.07
C TRP A 40 1.81 -3.50 -2.83
N LEU A 41 1.12 -3.20 -1.72
CA LEU A 41 1.73 -2.87 -0.44
C LEU A 41 2.53 -4.04 0.15
N ARG A 42 2.03 -5.27 0.08
CA ARG A 42 2.76 -6.48 0.52
C ARG A 42 4.04 -6.68 -0.26
N LYS A 43 3.97 -6.62 -1.59
CA LYS A 43 5.14 -6.76 -2.47
C LYS A 43 6.19 -5.70 -2.17
N LYS A 44 5.76 -4.46 -1.96
CA LYS A 44 6.65 -3.35 -1.59
C LYS A 44 7.25 -3.52 -0.18
N GLY A 45 6.45 -3.96 0.79
CA GLY A 45 6.88 -4.21 2.16
C GLY A 45 7.91 -5.33 2.27
N LEU A 46 7.74 -6.42 1.50
CA LEU A 46 8.71 -7.51 1.41
C LEU A 46 10.06 -7.04 0.87
N ALA A 47 10.06 -6.17 -0.16
CA ALA A 47 11.29 -5.59 -0.69
C ALA A 47 12.03 -4.71 0.33
N ALA A 48 11.29 -3.97 1.16
CA ALA A 48 11.87 -3.17 2.24
C ALA A 48 12.42 -4.06 3.38
N ALA A 49 11.72 -5.14 3.73
CA ALA A 49 12.16 -6.10 4.74
C ALA A 49 13.41 -6.89 4.29
N ALA A 50 13.47 -7.30 3.03
CA ALA A 50 14.63 -7.99 2.46
C ALA A 50 15.90 -7.13 2.51
N LYS A 51 15.81 -5.82 2.26
CA LYS A 51 16.95 -4.90 2.39
C LYS A 51 17.44 -4.70 3.83
N LYS A 52 16.60 -4.99 4.84
CA LYS A 52 16.99 -4.84 6.26
C LYS A 52 17.81 -6.03 6.77
N SER A 53 17.75 -7.19 6.13
CA SER A 53 18.58 -8.36 6.48
C SER A 53 20.07 -8.19 6.15
N GLY A 54 20.46 -7.15 5.41
CA GLY A 54 21.86 -6.83 5.11
C GLY A 54 22.51 -5.82 6.07
N ARG A 55 21.86 -5.47 7.19
CA ARG A 55 22.46 -4.64 8.25
C ARG A 55 22.96 -5.52 9.39
N LEU A 56 23.98 -6.31 9.10
CA LEU A 56 24.95 -6.84 10.08
C LEU A 56 26.32 -6.30 9.68
#